data_AF-A0A929HEA4-F1
#
_entry.id   AF-A0A929HEA4-F1
#
_cell.length_a   1.000
_cell.length_b   1.000
_cell.length_c   1.000
_cell.angle_alpha   90.00
_cell.angle_beta   90.00
_cell.angle_gamma   90.00
#
_symmetry.space_group_name_H-M   'P 1'
#
loop_
_entity.id
_entity.type
_entity.pdbx_description
1 polymer ?
#
loop_
_entity_poly.entity_id
_entity_poly.type
_entity_poly.pdbx_seq_one_letter_code
_entity_poly.pdbx_strand_id
1 'polypeptide(L)' 'PKQKPEKPSSKNTEKSKLHVTVSIGVASRDDNNTTPEQLIKAADKALYKAKKGGRNQVCSA' A
#
# COMPACT_ATOMS: atom_id res chain seq x y z
N PRO A 1 4.29 -48.91 33.15
CA PRO A 1 4.91 -47.93 32.22
C PRO A 1 3.86 -47.07 31.51
N LYS A 2 3.70 -45.81 31.93
CA LYS A 2 2.74 -44.86 31.33
C LYS A 2 3.35 -44.30 30.04
N GLN A 3 2.67 -44.49 28.92
CA GLN A 3 3.06 -43.93 27.63
C GLN A 3 3.03 -42.40 27.68
N LYS A 4 4.07 -41.78 27.13
CA LYS A 4 4.25 -40.33 27.02
C LYS A 4 3.23 -39.78 26.01
N PRO A 5 2.45 -38.75 26.34
CA PRO A 5 1.45 -38.21 25.43
C PRO A 5 2.11 -37.69 24.14
N GLU A 6 1.46 -37.94 23.01
CA GLU A 6 1.90 -37.57 21.68
C GLU A 6 2.16 -36.06 21.57
N LYS A 7 3.24 -35.71 20.87
CA LYS A 7 3.69 -34.33 20.70
C LYS A 7 2.57 -33.49 20.06
N PRO A 8 2.39 -32.22 20.46
CA PRO A 8 1.38 -31.37 19.87
C PRO A 8 1.63 -31.22 18.37
N SER A 9 0.60 -31.53 17.58
CA SER A 9 0.58 -31.40 16.12
C SER A 9 1.21 -30.08 15.69
N SER A 10 2.30 -30.15 14.94
CA SER A 10 2.87 -29.00 14.26
C SER A 10 1.79 -28.43 13.34
N LYS A 11 1.18 -27.32 13.73
CA LYS A 11 0.25 -26.60 12.84
C LYS A 11 1.06 -26.23 11.60
N ASN A 12 0.69 -26.80 10.47
CA ASN A 12 1.24 -26.47 9.17
C ASN A 12 0.99 -24.96 8.95
N THR A 13 1.99 -24.13 9.24
CA THR A 13 1.94 -22.69 8.96
C THR A 13 2.21 -22.49 7.49
N GLU A 14 1.24 -22.90 6.67
CA GLU A 14 1.10 -22.40 5.31
C GLU A 14 1.16 -20.87 5.40
N LYS A 15 2.28 -20.28 4.98
CA LYS A 15 2.43 -18.83 4.91
C LYS A 15 1.42 -18.32 3.88
N SER A 16 0.24 -17.92 4.34
CA SER A 16 -0.75 -17.26 3.50
C SER A 16 -0.12 -16.02 2.87
N LYS A 17 -0.13 -15.95 1.53
CA LYS A 17 0.41 -14.80 0.80
C LYS A 17 -0.47 -13.58 1.07
N LEU A 18 0.12 -12.53 1.65
CA LEU A 18 -0.55 -11.25 1.82
C LEU A 18 -0.57 -10.51 0.48
N HIS A 19 -1.77 -10.14 0.01
CA HIS A 19 -1.94 -9.30 -1.17
C HIS A 19 -2.00 -7.83 -0.76
N VAL A 20 -1.06 -7.02 -1.24
CA VAL A 20 -0.97 -5.58 -0.92
C VAL A 20 -0.98 -4.79 -2.23
N THR A 21 -1.70 -3.68 -2.22
CA THR A 21 -1.73 -2.73 -3.33
C THR A 21 -1.34 -1.34 -2.83
N VAL A 22 -0.95 -0.47 -3.76
CA VAL A 22 -0.62 0.93 -3.48
C VAL A 22 -1.48 1.85 -4.33
N SER A 23 -1.77 3.04 -3.81
CA SER A 23 -2.32 4.14 -4.60
C SER A 23 -1.22 5.16 -4.79
N ILE A 24 -1.12 5.75 -5.97
CA ILE A 24 0.01 6.62 -6.33
C ILE A 24 -0.54 7.95 -6.86
N GLY A 25 0.04 9.04 -6.39
CA GLY A 25 -0.19 10.38 -6.90
C GLY A 25 1.05 10.92 -7.60
N VAL A 26 0.88 11.46 -8.80
CA VAL A 26 1.96 12.04 -9.61
C VAL A 26 1.67 13.51 -9.85
N ALA A 27 2.71 14.35 -9.81
CA ALA A 27 2.64 15.73 -10.26
C ALA A 27 3.92 16.07 -11.01
N SER A 28 3.84 17.01 -11.94
CA SER A 28 4.98 17.56 -12.67
C SER A 28 5.10 19.05 -12.39
N ARG A 29 6.31 19.59 -12.56
CA ARG A 29 6.54 21.03 -12.47
C ARG A 29 5.85 21.72 -13.64
N ASP A 30 5.05 22.73 -13.33
CA ASP A 30 4.37 23.61 -14.28
C ASP A 30 4.29 25.03 -13.71
N ASP A 31 3.60 25.93 -14.41
CA ASP A 31 3.43 27.33 -13.99
C ASP A 31 2.71 27.47 -12.63
N ASN A 32 1.96 26.45 -12.21
CA ASN A 32 1.20 26.43 -10.96
C ASN A 32 1.94 25.72 -9.81
N ASN A 33 2.92 24.87 -10.14
CA ASN A 33 3.71 24.07 -9.21
C ASN A 33 5.20 24.42 -9.42
N THR A 34 5.58 25.62 -9.00
CA THR A 34 6.91 26.18 -9.21
C THR A 34 7.85 25.93 -8.02
N THR A 35 7.33 25.56 -6.86
CA THR A 35 8.14 25.19 -5.69
C THR A 35 8.03 23.69 -5.38
N PRO A 36 9.05 23.08 -4.74
CA PRO A 36 8.98 21.69 -4.29
C PRO A 36 7.75 21.39 -3.41
N GLU A 37 7.38 22.31 -2.52
CA GLU A 37 6.23 22.16 -1.63
C GLU A 37 4.92 22.11 -2.42
N GLN A 38 4.81 22.92 -3.48
CA GLN A 38 3.66 22.90 -4.38
C GLN A 38 3.57 21.58 -5.15
N LEU A 39 4.69 21.08 -5.70
CA LEU A 39 4.73 19.76 -6.36
C LEU A 39 4.31 18.64 -5.41
N ILE A 40 4.85 18.62 -4.18
CA ILE A 40 4.51 17.60 -3.18
C ILE A 40 3.02 17.67 -2.84
N LYS A 41 2.48 18.88 -2.65
CA LYS A 41 1.05 19.08 -2.38
C LYS A 41 0.18 18.65 -3.56
N ALA A 42 0.61 18.87 -4.80
CA ALA A 42 -0.10 18.41 -6.00
C ALA A 42 -0.09 16.89 -6.11
N ALA A 43 1.07 16.26 -5.90
CA ALA A 43 1.20 14.80 -5.88
C ALA A 43 0.34 14.17 -4.76
N ASP A 44 0.30 14.77 -3.57
CA ASP A 44 -0.55 14.30 -2.47
C ASP A 44 -2.04 14.44 -2.79
N LYS A 45 -2.47 15.55 -3.41
CA LYS A 45 -3.84 15.69 -3.91
C LYS A 45 -4.18 14.58 -4.91
N ALA A 46 -3.28 14.28 -5.85
CA ALA A 46 -3.48 13.20 -6.81
C ALA A 46 -3.54 11.83 -6.13
N LEU A 47 -2.69 11.58 -5.13
CA LEU A 47 -2.71 10.37 -4.31
C LEU A 47 -4.06 10.20 -3.61
N TYR A 48 -4.59 11.30 -3.08
CA TYR A 48 -5.88 11.29 -2.40
C TYR A 48 -7.04 11.04 -3.38
N LYS A 49 -6.96 11.56 -4.62
CA LYS A 49 -7.89 11.18 -5.70
C LYS A 49 -7.83 9.68 -5.98
N ALA A 50 -6.64 9.09 -6.11
CA ALA A 50 -6.47 7.65 -6.32
C ALA A 50 -7.10 6.83 -5.18
N LYS A 51 -6.91 7.23 -3.93
CA LYS A 51 -7.53 6.57 -2.76
C LYS A 51 -9.06 6.67 -2.77
N LYS A 52 -9.61 7.82 -3.16
CA LYS A 52 -11.07 8.04 -3.26
C LYS A 52 -11.70 7.36 -4.48
N GLY A 53 -10.94 7.17 -5.56
CA GLY A 53 -11.40 6.59 -6.82
C GLY A 53 -11.52 5.06 -6.83
N GLY A 54 -11.11 4.38 -5.76
CA GLY A 54 -11.14 2.91 -5.69
C GLY A 54 -9.83 2.28 -5.19
N ARG A 55 -8.78 3.07 -4.96
CA ARG A 55 -7.42 2.62 -4.62
C ARG A 55 -6.81 1.80 -5.77
N ASN A 56 -5.63 1.23 -5.54
CA ASN A 56 -4.90 0.42 -6.53
C ASN A 56 -4.79 1.07 -7.92
N GLN A 57 -4.57 2.39 -7.96
CA GLN A 57 -4.52 3.17 -9.19
C GLN A 57 -3.56 4.34 -9.06
N VAL A 58 -3.22 4.91 -10.21
CA VAL A 58 -2.41 6.12 -10.34
C VAL A 58 -3.33 7.27 -10.74
N CYS A 59 -3.13 8.43 -10.14
CA CYS A 59 -3.74 9.68 -10.58
C CYS A 59 -2.66 10.75 -10.72
N SER A 60 -2.87 11.69 -11.65
CA SER A 60 -2.01 12.86 -11.84
C SER A 60 -2.72 14.15 -11.39
N ALA A 61 -1.93 15.17 -11.08
CA ALA A 61 -2.34 16.54 -10.85
C ALA A 61 -1.52 17.51 -11.71
#